data_AF-A0AAJ6NEP7-F1
#
_entry.id   AF-A0AAJ6NEP7-F1
#
_cell.length_a   1.000
_cell.length_b   1.000
_cell.length_c   1.000
_cell.angle_alpha   90.00
_cell.angle_beta   90.00
_cell.angle_gamma   90.00
#
_symmetry.space_group_name_H-M   'P 1'
#
loop_
_entity.id
_entity.type
_entity.pdbx_description
1 polymer ?
#
loop_
_entity_poly.entity_id
_entity_poly.type
_entity_poly.pdbx_seq_one_letter_code
_entity_poly.pdbx_strand_id
1 'polypeptide(L)' 'MGNPTIYAVYRGDRNIADGTTNELAQKLGINKYTVYKWASKSHRNSIKEDGNAIFAIKLGRKKDVDKG' A
#
# COMPACT_ATOMS: atom_id res chain seq x y z
N MET A 1 -5.89 1.14 -20.48
CA MET A 1 -5.84 0.77 -19.05
C MET A 1 -4.58 1.39 -18.46
N GLY A 2 -4.66 2.26 -17.45
CA GLY A 2 -3.45 2.88 -16.88
C GLY A 2 -2.62 1.87 -16.09
N ASN A 3 -1.30 2.09 -16.02
CA ASN A 3 -0.38 1.27 -15.24
C ASN A 3 -0.82 1.14 -13.77
N PRO A 4 -0.82 -0.07 -13.18
CA PRO A 4 -1.29 -0.26 -11.82
C PRO A 4 -0.38 0.48 -10.83
N THR A 5 -0.99 1.11 -9.82
CA THR A 5 -0.26 1.87 -8.81
C THR A 5 0.34 0.93 -7.78
N ILE A 6 1.62 1.11 -7.48
CA ILE A 6 2.36 0.36 -6.47
C ILE A 6 2.21 1.09 -5.13
N TYR A 7 1.90 0.32 -4.11
CA TYR A 7 1.83 0.75 -2.73
C TYR A 7 2.80 -0.11 -1.89
N ALA A 8 3.31 0.47 -0.82
CA ALA A 8 4.00 -0.26 0.24
C ALA A 8 3.23 -0.11 1.55
N VAL A 9 2.95 -1.23 2.20
CA VAL A 9 2.25 -1.31 3.47
C VAL A 9 3.29 -1.44 4.58
N TYR A 10 3.15 -0.58 5.58
CA TYR A 10 3.99 -0.55 6.77
C TYR A 10 3.13 -0.78 8.01
N ARG A 11 3.76 -1.35 9.04
CA ARG A 11 3.24 -1.40 10.41
C ARG A 11 4.30 -0.77 11.32
N GLY A 12 4.04 0.45 11.79
CA GLY A 12 5.09 1.28 12.41
C GLY A 12 6.23 1.51 11.42
N ASP A 13 7.45 1.18 11.82
CA ASP A 13 8.65 1.23 10.98
C ASP A 13 8.87 -0.02 10.12
N ARG A 14 8.10 -1.09 10.33
CA ARG A 14 8.30 -2.36 9.63
C ARG A 14 7.58 -2.36 8.29
N ASN A 15 8.33 -2.58 7.20
CA ASN A 15 7.75 -2.90 5.90
C ASN A 15 7.13 -4.30 5.94
N ILE A 16 5.85 -4.41 5.58
CA ILE A 16 5.10 -5.68 5.58
C ILE A 16 5.04 -6.26 4.17
N ALA A 17 4.68 -5.44 3.19
CA ALA A 17 4.60 -5.86 1.80
C ALA A 17 4.54 -4.65 0.86
N ASP A 18 5.07 -4.84 -0.34
CA ASP A 18 4.91 -3.94 -1.48
C ASP A 18 4.27 -4.66 -2.68
N GLY A 19 3.64 -3.86 -3.53
CA GLY A 19 3.03 -4.34 -4.76
C GLY A 19 1.83 -3.49 -5.19
N THR A 20 1.12 -3.95 -6.21
CA THR A 20 -0.15 -3.35 -6.60
C THR A 20 -1.23 -3.62 -5.56
N THR A 21 -2.34 -2.87 -5.61
CA THR A 21 -3.45 -3.06 -4.66
C THR A 21 -4.02 -4.47 -4.67
N ASN A 22 -4.04 -5.14 -5.83
CA ASN A 22 -4.49 -6.53 -5.94
C ASN A 22 -3.47 -7.52 -5.36
N GLU A 23 -2.18 -7.29 -5.53
CA GLU A 23 -1.13 -8.14 -4.95
C GLU A 23 -1.12 -8.02 -3.43
N LEU A 24 -1.23 -6.79 -2.90
CA LEU A 24 -1.31 -6.55 -1.46
C LEU A 24 -2.58 -7.14 -0.85
N ALA A 25 -3.72 -7.00 -1.53
CA ALA A 25 -4.98 -7.60 -1.09
C ALA A 25 -4.85 -9.13 -0.94
N GLN A 26 -4.25 -9.80 -1.93
CA GLN A 26 -4.04 -11.25 -1.90
C GLN A 26 -3.00 -11.65 -0.84
N LYS A 27 -1.84 -10.98 -0.78
CA LYS A 27 -0.77 -11.30 0.18
C LYS A 27 -1.22 -11.13 1.64
N LEU A 28 -2.04 -10.11 1.91
CA LEU A 28 -2.48 -9.77 3.26
C LEU A 28 -3.86 -10.38 3.61
N GLY A 29 -4.54 -11.00 2.65
CA GLY A 29 -5.91 -11.52 2.84
C GLY A 29 -6.93 -10.42 3.13
N ILE A 30 -6.73 -9.21 2.60
CA ILE A 30 -7.59 -8.03 2.83
C ILE A 30 -8.26 -7.56 1.55
N ASN A 31 -9.26 -6.71 1.68
CA ASN A 31 -9.89 -6.07 0.53
C ASN A 31 -8.97 -4.98 -0.08
N LYS A 32 -8.93 -4.86 -1.41
CA LYS A 32 -8.26 -3.76 -2.12
C LYS A 32 -8.69 -2.37 -1.63
N TYR A 33 -9.97 -2.21 -1.23
CA TYR A 33 -10.47 -0.96 -0.63
C TYR A 33 -9.77 -0.61 0.68
N THR A 34 -9.36 -1.61 1.46
CA THR A 34 -8.58 -1.42 2.67
C THR A 34 -7.22 -0.81 2.37
N VAL A 35 -6.56 -1.24 1.30
CA VAL A 35 -5.27 -0.66 0.85
C VAL A 35 -5.44 0.82 0.47
N TYR A 36 -6.51 1.17 -0.26
CA TYR A 36 -6.81 2.58 -0.58
C TYR A 36 -7.11 3.42 0.67
N LYS A 37 -7.84 2.85 1.63
CA LYS A 37 -8.10 3.50 2.93
C LYS A 37 -6.80 3.76 3.66
N TRP A 38 -5.92 2.77 3.76
CA TRP A 38 -4.61 2.91 4.41
C TRP A 38 -3.69 3.93 3.74
N ALA A 39 -3.88 4.17 2.43
CA ALA A 39 -3.16 5.20 1.68
C ALA A 39 -3.78 6.60 1.79
N SER A 40 -4.95 6.74 2.39
CA SER A 40 -5.65 8.02 2.48
C SER A 40 -5.10 8.88 3.62
N LYS A 41 -5.00 10.20 3.38
CA LYS A 41 -4.54 11.17 4.38
C LYS A 41 -5.39 11.14 5.66
N SER A 42 -6.71 10.98 5.54
CA SER A 42 -7.59 10.89 6.70
C SER A 42 -7.27 9.69 7.60
N HIS A 43 -6.90 8.54 7.00
CA HIS A 43 -6.45 7.39 7.77
C HIS A 43 -5.10 7.67 8.45
N ARG A 44 -4.16 8.29 7.74
CA ARG A 44 -2.87 8.71 8.30
C ARG A 44 -3.01 9.65 9.50
N ASN A 45 -3.97 10.57 9.45
CA ASN A 45 -4.24 11.49 10.56
C ASN A 45 -4.97 10.81 11.75
N SER A 46 -5.67 9.71 11.51
CA SER A 46 -6.45 9.00 12.52
C SER A 46 -5.65 7.93 13.28
N ILE A 47 -4.53 7.46 12.72
CA ILE A 47 -3.68 6.45 13.36
C ILE A 47 -2.75 7.12 14.38
N LYS A 48 -2.59 6.48 15.55
CA LYS A 48 -1.61 6.90 16.57
C LYS A 48 -0.23 6.34 16.21
N GLU A 49 0.83 7.11 16.39
CA GLU A 49 2.22 6.68 16.15
C GLU A 49 2.74 5.75 17.27
N ASP A 50 2.04 4.65 17.54
CA ASP A 50 2.33 3.72 18.63
C ASP A 50 3.07 2.45 18.13
N GLY A 51 3.81 2.55 17.02
CA GLY A 51 4.52 1.42 16.38
C GLY A 51 3.63 0.31 15.79
N ASN A 52 2.33 0.29 16.12
CA ASN A 52 1.34 -0.66 15.62
C ASN A 52 0.47 -0.11 14.48
N ALA A 53 0.63 1.17 14.13
CA ALA A 53 -0.14 1.81 13.07
C ALA A 53 0.14 1.18 11.70
N ILE A 54 -0.93 0.74 11.02
CA ILE A 54 -0.85 0.23 9.65
C ILE A 54 -1.22 1.34 8.67
N PHE A 55 -0.36 1.58 7.70
CA PHE A 55 -0.59 2.56 6.64
C PHE A 55 0.05 2.10 5.33
N ALA A 56 -0.44 2.66 4.23
CA ALA A 56 0.10 2.41 2.91
C ALA A 56 0.69 3.71 2.32
N ILE A 57 1.88 3.62 1.73
CA ILE A 57 2.50 4.72 1.00
C ILE A 57 2.43 4.40 -0.49
N LYS A 58 1.97 5.37 -1.29
CA LYS A 58 1.98 5.28 -2.74
C LYS A 58 3.41 5.46 -3.24
N LEU A 59 4.00 4.41 -3.82
CA LEU A 59 5.38 4.43 -4.32
C LEU A 59 5.48 4.92 -5.76
N GLY A 60 4.43 4.73 -6.56
CA GLY A 60 4.44 5.13 -7.96
C GLY A 60 3.51 4.28 -8.81
N ARG A 61 3.72 4.27 -10.12
CA ARG A 61 3.04 3.36 -11.03
C ARG A 61 4.02 2.28 -11.47
N LYS A 62 3.56 1.03 -11.54
CA LYS A 62 4.33 -0.05 -12.15
C LYS A 62 4.54 0.33 -13.62
N LYS A 63 5.71 0.84 -13.97
CA LYS A 63 6.08 0.91 -15.39
C LYS A 63 6.16 -0.53 -15.86
N ASP A 64 5.48 -0.85 -16.95
CA ASP A 64 5.84 -2.03 -17.73
C ASP A 64 7.34 -1.88 -17.96
N VAL A 65 8.13 -2.75 -17.35
CA VAL A 65 9.56 -2.82 -17.59
C VAL A 65 9.64 -3.36 -19.01
N ASP A 66 9.62 -2.43 -19.97
CA ASP A 66 9.90 -2.71 -21.35
C ASP A 66 11.33 -3.25 -21.42
N LYS A 67 11.38 -4.52 -21.80
CA LYS A 67 12.49 -5.35 -22.26
C LYS A 67 13.76 -4.57 -22.60
N GLY A 68 14.83 -4.85 -21.85
CA GLY A 68 16.20 -4.84 -22.37
C GLY A 68 16.54 -6.21 -22.93
#